data_AF-A0A0R1LPW2-F1
#
_entry.id   AF-A0A0R1LPW2-F1
#
_cell.length_a   1.000
_cell.length_b   1.000
_cell.length_c   1.000
_cell.angle_alpha   90.00
_cell.angle_beta   90.00
_cell.angle_gamma   90.00
#
_symmetry.space_group_name_H-M   'P 1'
#
loop_
_entity.id
_entity.type
_entity.pdbx_description
1 polymer ?
#
loop_
_entity_poly.entity_id
_entity_poly.type
_entity_poly.pdbx_seq_one_letter_code
_entity_poly.pdbx_strand_id
1 'polypeptide(L)' 'MTVNQEPLIAKAVGVMSTPTILIKKDGRIVDALIGTCTVGEFDDRLARVLQ' A
#
# COMPACT_ATOMS: atom_id res chain seq x y z
N MET A 1 2.83 4.98 8.32
CA MET A 1 1.72 4.61 9.21
C MET A 1 2.12 3.37 9.97
N THR A 2 2.02 3.40 11.29
CA THR A 2 2.22 2.20 12.12
C THR A 2 0.83 1.71 12.54
N VAL A 3 0.40 0.55 12.04
CA VAL A 3 -1.00 0.09 12.20
C VAL A 3 -1.45 0.06 13.67
N ASN A 4 -0.57 -0.36 14.58
CA ASN A 4 -0.89 -0.44 16.01
C ASN A 4 -1.01 0.94 16.69
N GLN A 5 -0.39 1.98 16.13
CA GLN A 5 -0.50 3.35 16.65
C GLN A 5 -1.68 4.10 16.03
N GLU A 6 -2.09 3.71 14.81
CA GLU A 6 -3.10 4.39 14.02
C GLU A 6 -4.20 3.42 13.49
N PRO A 7 -4.86 2.63 14.36
CA PRO A 7 -5.75 1.55 13.92
C PRO A 7 -6.99 2.05 13.17
N LEU A 8 -7.51 3.24 13.52
CA LEU A 8 -8.64 3.84 12.82
C LEU A 8 -8.26 4.30 11.41
N ILE A 9 -7.04 4.80 11.23
CA ILE A 9 -6.54 5.20 9.90
C ILE A 9 -6.35 3.94 9.06
N ALA A 10 -5.69 2.92 9.60
CA ALA A 10 -5.50 1.64 8.92
C ALA A 10 -6.84 1.05 8.44
N LYS A 11 -7.86 1.04 9.31
CA LYS A 11 -9.22 0.63 8.94
C LYS A 11 -9.84 1.53 7.88
N ALA A 12 -9.72 2.85 8.01
CA ALA A 12 -10.29 3.81 7.06
C ALA A 12 -9.67 3.70 5.66
N VAL A 13 -8.39 3.34 5.56
CA VAL A 13 -7.70 3.09 4.28
C VAL A 13 -7.77 1.63 3.81
N GLY A 14 -8.51 0.77 4.52
CA GLY A 14 -8.75 -0.62 4.13
C GLY A 14 -7.61 -1.60 4.41
N VAL A 15 -6.64 -1.25 5.26
CA VAL A 15 -5.57 -2.17 5.68
C VAL A 15 -6.11 -3.18 6.68
N MET A 16 -6.19 -4.44 6.26
CA MET A 16 -6.69 -5.58 7.06
C MET A 16 -5.59 -6.54 7.50
N SER A 17 -4.41 -6.46 6.89
CA SER A 17 -3.24 -7.29 7.20
C SER A 17 -1.95 -6.51 7.01
N THR A 18 -0.88 -6.95 7.67
CA THR A 18 0.46 -6.37 7.55
C THR A 18 1.47 -7.42 7.06
N PRO A 19 2.54 -7.00 6.35
CA PRO A 19 2.74 -5.65 5.79
C PRO A 19 1.79 -5.39 4.61
N THR A 20 1.39 -4.12 4.42
CA THR A 20 0.64 -3.67 3.24
C THR A 20 1.24 -2.36 2.75
N ILE A 21 1.52 -2.26 1.45
CA ILE A 21 1.98 -1.04 0.78
C ILE A 21 0.80 -0.51 -0.03
N LEU A 22 0.36 0.71 0.27
CA LEU A 22 -0.64 1.43 -0.52
C LEU A 22 0.07 2.42 -1.44
N ILE A 23 -0.20 2.37 -2.74
CA ILE A 23 0.32 3.33 -3.71
C ILE A 23 -0.73 4.43 -3.92
N LYS A 24 -0.31 5.68 -3.76
CA LYS A 24 -1.18 6.86 -3.86
C LYS A 24 -0.70 7.79 -4.96
N LYS A 25 -1.61 8.21 -5.86
CA LYS A 25 -1.39 9.21 -6.92
C LYS A 25 -2.53 10.22 -6.89
N ASP A 26 -2.20 11.51 -6.91
CA ASP A 26 -3.18 12.62 -6.90
C ASP A 26 -4.26 12.53 -5.82
N GLY A 27 -3.86 12.23 -4.58
CA GLY A 27 -4.80 12.14 -3.47
C GLY A 27 -5.52 10.80 -3.34
N ARG A 28 -5.44 9.91 -4.33
CA ARG A 28 -6.20 8.64 -4.40
C ARG A 28 -5.30 7.43 -4.27
N ILE A 29 -5.78 6.40 -3.58
CA ILE A 29 -5.15 5.07 -3.59
C ILE A 29 -5.42 4.46 -4.97
N VAL A 30 -4.36 4.09 -5.68
CA VAL A 30 -4.43 3.59 -7.05
C VAL A 30 -3.97 2.14 -7.17
N ASP A 31 -3.25 1.63 -6.17
CA ASP A 31 -2.88 0.21 -6.08
C ASP A 31 -2.50 -0.18 -4.64
N ALA A 32 -2.40 -1.48 -4.39
CA ALA A 32 -1.91 -2.06 -3.15
C ALA A 32 -1.07 -3.32 -3.38
N LEU A 33 -0.06 -3.52 -2.53
CA LEU A 33 0.64 -4.78 -2.34
C LEU A 33 0.37 -5.28 -0.92
N ILE A 34 -0.16 -6.49 -0.80
CA ILE A 34 -0.55 -7.10 0.48
C ILE A 34 0.41 -8.26 0.75
N GLY A 35 0.99 -8.26 1.95
CA GLY A 35 2.02 -9.23 2.33
C GLY A 35 3.42 -8.78 1.92
N THR A 36 4.39 -9.65 2.15
CA THR A 36 5.79 -9.42 1.78
C THR A 36 5.95 -9.51 0.26
N CYS A 37 6.76 -8.63 -0.31
CA CYS A 37 7.17 -8.69 -1.71
C CYS A 37 8.68 -8.46 -1.84
N THR A 38 9.23 -8.87 -2.98
CA THR A 38 10.59 -8.53 -3.40
C THR A 38 10.65 -7.10 -3.94
N VAL A 39 11.87 -6.57 -4.07
CA VAL A 39 12.10 -5.26 -4.69
C VAL A 39 11.64 -5.24 -6.15
N GLY A 40 11.92 -6.32 -6.90
CA GLY A 40 11.49 -6.42 -8.30
C GLY A 40 9.96 -6.39 -8.46
N GLU A 41 9.23 -7.13 -7.63
CA GLU A 41 7.76 -7.11 -7.65
C GLU A 41 7.20 -5.72 -7.30
N PHE A 42 7.84 -5.00 -6.38
CA PHE A 42 7.48 -3.64 -6.04
C PHE A 42 7.73 -2.68 -7.22
N ASP A 43 8.91 -2.74 -7.83
CA ASP A 43 9.29 -1.89 -8.97
C ASP A 43 8.36 -2.11 -10.17
N ASP A 44 8.05 -3.37 -10.49
CA ASP A 44 7.12 -3.73 -11.56
C ASP A 44 5.72 -3.16 -11.29
N ARG A 45 5.26 -3.19 -10.04
CA ARG A 45 3.96 -2.64 -9.63
C ARG A 45 3.96 -1.12 -9.74
N LEU A 46 5.02 -0.48 -9.28
CA LEU A 46 5.16 0.97 -9.33
C LEU A 46 5.20 1.48 -10.78
N ALA A 47 5.96 0.81 -11.66
CA ALA A 47 6.05 1.14 -13.07
C ALA A 47 4.68 1.13 -13.77
N ARG A 48 3.83 0.14 -13.47
CA ARG A 48 2.46 0.06 -14.03
C ARG A 48 1.56 1.23 -13.62
N VAL A 49 1.77 1.81 -12.44
CA VAL A 49 0.94 2.88 -11.87
C VAL A 49 1.44 4.28 -12.28
N LEU A 50 2.72 4.39 -12.65
CA LEU A 50 3.34 5.64 -13.09
C LEU A 50 3.18 5.92 -14.59
N GLN A 51 2.76 4.92 -15.38
CA GLN A 51 2.26 5.12 -16.75
C GLN A 51 1.00 6.00 -16.75
#